data_AF-A0A0G4F893-F1
#
_entry.id   AF-A0A0G4F893-F1
#
_cell.length_a   1.000
_cell.length_b   1.000
_cell.length_c   1.000
_cell.angle_alpha   90.00
_cell.angle_beta   90.00
_cell.angle_gamma   90.00
#
_symmetry.space_group_name_H-M   'P 1'
#
loop_
_entity.id
_entity.type
_entity.pdbx_description
1 polymer ?
#
loop_
_entity_poly.entity_id
_entity_poly.type
_entity_poly.pdbx_seq_one_letter_code
_entity_poly.pdbx_strand_id
1 'polypeptide(L)'
;MDVSQLVVANAQAVKDSLVNLQPIQDRIIAQLSRLLEQDAASIAAQASSPEALVLNHQLGSMASLLNALTTQLEQGEPGLTGAVDALTPTTEAQQHPEAQAPVVAGPSYRLIHRSDNAPPVEGPARRRLARDELANVFGHLQPWELTPLWRRLGTPLFHQSAANYTKLVIDCEDDTAGRMWETMPLDVAHKWGQRAANLREIKHRYPHWREGWCRGTWVALVEGHAIGRAAIAEKKRQKREGGEGAAASAAAVGQDDDDGSRSADEGTLEVLSFEAVELDDSIEIPDPPPSSDLPPAPTAPIHLPALTTVDNIANDCMSANDCMPARVGRQWHTPAVKSLTTQLLRFPAQKGGRSWLEDCKAIEVLHIYSGGRRRHGRFAEWAPPLTGSRWRRFAYCEASRWIGAAPSPSTSCVR
;
A
#
# COMPACT_ATOMS: atom_id res chain seq x y z
N MET A 1 -31.88 -16.15 -26.23
CA MET A 1 -31.43 -14.98 -27.02
C MET A 1 -30.17 -15.43 -27.74
N ASP A 2 -30.14 -15.31 -29.06
CA ASP A 2 -28.99 -15.74 -29.88
C ASP A 2 -27.76 -14.86 -29.57
N VAL A 3 -26.55 -15.43 -29.64
CA VAL A 3 -25.29 -14.73 -29.36
C VAL A 3 -25.14 -13.55 -30.31
N SER A 4 -25.53 -13.72 -31.58
CA SER A 4 -25.53 -12.67 -32.59
C SER A 4 -26.43 -11.48 -32.20
N GLN A 5 -27.62 -11.76 -31.66
CA GLN A 5 -28.55 -10.73 -31.19
C GLN A 5 -28.01 -9.97 -29.97
N LEU A 6 -27.31 -10.67 -29.07
CA LEU A 6 -26.68 -10.05 -27.90
C LEU A 6 -25.53 -9.11 -28.30
N VAL A 7 -24.70 -9.51 -29.26
CA VAL A 7 -23.61 -8.67 -29.77
C VAL A 7 -24.15 -7.40 -30.44
N VAL A 8 -25.17 -7.53 -31.29
CA VAL A 8 -25.82 -6.37 -31.94
C VAL A 8 -26.46 -5.43 -30.91
N ALA A 9 -27.15 -5.96 -29.90
CA ALA A 9 -27.76 -5.16 -28.85
C ALA A 9 -26.71 -4.39 -28.03
N ASN A 10 -25.59 -5.04 -27.71
CA ASN A 10 -24.48 -4.40 -26.98
C ASN A 10 -23.80 -3.32 -27.82
N ALA A 11 -23.54 -3.57 -29.10
CA ALA A 11 -22.95 -2.60 -30.01
C ALA A 11 -23.84 -1.36 -30.18
N GLN A 12 -25.16 -1.56 -30.30
CA GLN A 12 -26.11 -0.47 -30.38
C GLN A 12 -26.16 0.34 -29.08
N ALA A 13 -26.17 -0.32 -27.91
CA ALA A 13 -26.15 0.36 -26.62
C ALA A 13 -24.89 1.21 -26.41
N VAL A 14 -23.72 0.71 -26.85
CA VAL A 14 -22.45 1.47 -26.81
C VAL A 14 -22.54 2.68 -27.75
N LYS A 15 -23.01 2.48 -28.99
CA LYS A 15 -23.23 3.57 -29.95
C LYS A 15 -24.16 4.65 -29.40
N ASP A 16 -25.29 4.27 -28.85
CA ASP A 16 -26.26 5.21 -28.27
C ASP A 16 -25.67 5.96 -27.07
N SER A 17 -24.85 5.29 -26.25
CA SER A 17 -24.14 5.93 -25.14
C SER A 17 -23.13 6.97 -25.63
N LEU A 18 -22.37 6.68 -26.69
CA LEU A 18 -21.44 7.63 -27.31
C LEU A 18 -22.15 8.84 -27.90
N VAL A 19 -23.27 8.63 -28.60
CA VAL A 19 -24.11 9.73 -29.14
C VAL A 19 -24.65 10.61 -28.02
N ASN A 20 -25.06 10.03 -26.90
CA ASN A 20 -25.55 10.77 -25.74
C ASN A 20 -24.45 11.54 -24.98
N LEU A 21 -23.19 11.12 -25.08
CA LEU A 21 -22.06 11.81 -24.45
C LEU A 21 -21.66 13.08 -25.20
N GLN A 22 -21.80 13.11 -26.52
CA GLN A 22 -21.44 14.25 -27.37
C GLN A 22 -22.06 15.59 -26.92
N PRO A 23 -23.39 15.72 -26.69
CA PRO A 23 -23.97 16.99 -26.25
C PRO A 23 -23.51 17.43 -24.84
N ILE A 24 -23.13 16.48 -23.99
CA ILE A 24 -22.56 16.77 -22.65
C ILE A 24 -21.16 17.35 -22.82
N GLN A 25 -20.35 16.74 -23.69
CA GLN A 25 -19.02 17.24 -24.04
C GLN A 25 -19.09 18.66 -24.61
N ASP A 26 -19.98 18.91 -25.58
CA ASP A 26 -20.16 20.24 -26.17
C ASP A 26 -20.53 21.31 -25.13
N ARG A 27 -21.39 20.95 -24.18
CA ARG A 27 -21.79 21.84 -23.08
C ARG A 27 -20.62 22.15 -22.14
N ILE A 28 -19.80 21.16 -21.80
CA ILE A 28 -18.60 21.34 -20.96
C ILE A 28 -17.60 22.24 -21.68
N ILE A 29 -17.32 21.98 -22.96
CA ILE A 29 -16.43 22.80 -23.80
C ILE A 29 -16.93 24.25 -23.80
N ALA A 30 -18.21 24.48 -24.05
CA ALA A 30 -18.78 25.83 -24.05
C ALA A 30 -18.65 26.54 -22.69
N GLN A 31 -18.76 25.82 -21.58
CA GLN A 31 -18.57 26.40 -20.24
C GLN A 31 -17.10 26.73 -19.96
N LEU A 32 -16.18 25.85 -20.34
CA LEU A 32 -14.75 26.09 -20.20
C LEU A 32 -14.28 27.25 -21.08
N SER A 33 -14.76 27.36 -22.32
CA SER A 33 -14.47 28.49 -23.20
C SER A 33 -14.93 29.82 -22.58
N ARG A 34 -16.15 29.87 -22.02
CA ARG A 34 -16.63 31.06 -21.31
C ARG A 34 -15.77 31.42 -20.10
N LEU A 35 -15.23 30.42 -19.40
CA LEU A 35 -14.35 30.63 -18.24
C LEU A 35 -12.98 31.17 -18.70
N LEU A 36 -12.44 30.65 -19.81
CA LEU A 36 -11.19 31.11 -20.41
C LEU A 36 -11.28 32.50 -21.03
N GLU A 37 -12.48 32.93 -21.44
CA GLU A 37 -12.75 34.28 -21.94
C GLU A 37 -12.90 35.35 -20.83
N GLN A 38 -12.93 34.96 -19.55
CA GLN A 38 -12.98 35.92 -18.44
C GLN A 38 -11.65 36.67 -18.30
N ASP A 39 -11.73 37.96 -17.96
CA ASP A 39 -10.54 38.79 -17.74
C ASP A 39 -9.68 38.26 -16.59
N ALA A 40 -8.36 38.32 -16.76
CA ALA A 40 -7.39 37.80 -15.80
C ALA A 40 -7.54 38.41 -14.40
N ALA A 41 -7.98 39.67 -14.28
CA ALA A 41 -8.22 40.29 -12.99
C ALA A 41 -9.45 39.71 -12.27
N SER A 42 -10.48 39.30 -13.02
CA SER A 42 -11.66 38.63 -12.48
C SER A 42 -11.33 37.22 -11.98
N ILE A 43 -10.49 36.49 -12.71
CA ILE A 43 -10.02 35.15 -12.31
C ILE A 43 -9.17 35.25 -11.03
N ALA A 44 -8.25 36.21 -10.94
CA ALA A 44 -7.42 36.41 -9.76
C ALA A 44 -8.24 36.79 -8.51
N ALA A 45 -9.28 37.62 -8.68
CA ALA A 45 -10.17 37.98 -7.58
C ALA A 45 -11.01 36.80 -7.08
N GLN A 46 -11.41 35.89 -7.98
CA GLN A 46 -12.20 34.69 -7.63
C GLN A 46 -11.34 33.55 -7.09
N ALA A 47 -10.08 33.43 -7.51
CA ALA A 47 -9.17 32.35 -7.10
C ALA A 47 -8.93 32.26 -5.58
N SER A 48 -9.21 33.33 -4.83
CA SER A 48 -9.10 33.36 -3.37
C SER A 48 -10.40 32.97 -2.65
N SER A 49 -11.49 32.68 -3.37
CA SER A 49 -12.76 32.28 -2.77
C SER A 49 -12.78 30.76 -2.47
N PRO A 50 -13.42 30.32 -1.37
CA PRO A 50 -13.61 28.89 -1.08
C PRO A 50 -14.27 28.12 -2.23
N GLU A 51 -15.19 28.76 -2.96
CA GLU A 51 -15.89 28.18 -4.11
C GLU A 51 -14.94 27.94 -5.28
N ALA A 52 -13.95 28.80 -5.51
CA ALA A 52 -12.95 28.62 -6.55
C ALA A 52 -12.00 27.44 -6.26
N LEU A 53 -11.65 27.20 -4.99
CA LEU A 53 -10.88 26.03 -4.59
C LEU A 53 -11.65 24.72 -4.85
N VAL A 54 -12.94 24.69 -4.53
CA VAL A 54 -13.81 23.54 -4.83
C VAL A 54 -13.91 23.32 -6.34
N LEU A 55 -14.10 24.39 -7.12
CA LEU A 55 -14.14 24.32 -8.58
C LEU A 55 -12.82 23.79 -9.15
N ASN A 56 -11.67 24.27 -8.65
CA ASN A 56 -10.36 23.82 -9.11
C ASN A 56 -10.14 22.32 -8.84
N HIS A 57 -10.49 21.85 -7.64
CA HIS A 57 -10.44 20.42 -7.31
C HIS A 57 -11.37 19.59 -8.22
N GLN A 58 -12.59 20.08 -8.49
CA GLN A 58 -13.53 19.41 -9.39
C GLN A 58 -13.00 19.33 -10.82
N LEU A 59 -12.42 20.41 -11.35
CA LEU A 59 -11.82 20.44 -12.69
C LEU A 59 -10.62 19.48 -12.78
N GLY A 60 -9.76 19.43 -11.76
CA GLY A 60 -8.64 18.47 -11.69
C GLY A 60 -9.12 17.02 -11.70
N SER A 61 -10.15 16.70 -10.91
CA SER A 61 -10.76 15.36 -10.90
C SER A 61 -11.41 15.01 -12.24
N MET A 62 -12.09 15.95 -12.89
CA MET A 62 -12.69 15.76 -14.22
C MET A 62 -11.62 15.51 -15.30
N ALA A 63 -10.50 16.25 -15.28
CA ALA A 63 -9.41 16.06 -16.22
C ALA A 63 -8.80 14.65 -16.11
N SER A 64 -8.56 14.17 -14.88
CA SER A 64 -8.08 12.82 -14.64
C SER A 64 -9.04 11.74 -15.15
N LEU A 65 -10.34 11.89 -14.88
CA LEU A 65 -11.38 10.97 -15.37
C LEU A 65 -11.44 10.94 -16.89
N LEU A 66 -11.39 12.10 -17.55
CA LEU A 66 -11.42 12.21 -19.01
C LEU A 66 -10.19 11.54 -19.64
N ASN A 67 -9.00 11.74 -19.09
CA ASN A 67 -7.80 11.06 -19.57
C ASN A 67 -7.93 9.54 -19.47
N ALA A 68 -8.41 9.02 -18.34
CA ALA A 68 -8.63 7.59 -18.18
C ALA A 68 -9.66 7.03 -19.17
N LEU A 69 -10.75 7.75 -19.41
CA LEU A 69 -11.77 7.35 -20.40
C LEU A 69 -11.22 7.36 -21.83
N THR A 70 -10.45 8.38 -22.19
CA THR A 70 -9.78 8.48 -23.50
C THR A 70 -8.85 7.28 -23.70
N THR A 71 -7.99 6.97 -22.73
CA THR A 71 -7.09 5.81 -22.80
C THR A 71 -7.86 4.50 -22.92
N GLN A 72 -8.98 4.33 -22.21
CA GLN A 72 -9.81 3.13 -22.35
C GLN A 72 -10.45 3.01 -23.73
N LEU A 73 -10.89 4.12 -24.33
CA LEU A 73 -11.44 4.13 -25.69
C LEU A 73 -10.37 3.83 -26.73
N GLU A 74 -9.16 4.40 -26.58
CA GLU A 74 -8.02 4.13 -27.46
C GLU A 74 -7.59 2.66 -27.39
N GLN A 75 -7.56 2.06 -26.20
CA GLN A 75 -7.23 0.63 -26.04
C GLN A 75 -8.33 -0.31 -26.58
N GLY A 76 -9.58 0.15 -26.60
CA GLY A 76 -10.71 -0.62 -27.11
C GLY A 76 -10.83 -0.62 -28.65
N GLU A 77 -10.25 0.37 -29.32
CA GLU A 77 -10.36 0.55 -30.78
C GLU A 77 -9.78 -0.63 -31.59
N PRO A 78 -8.57 -1.15 -31.29
CA PRO A 78 -8.02 -2.32 -31.99
C PRO A 78 -8.86 -3.58 -31.80
N GLY A 79 -9.46 -3.75 -30.62
CA GLY A 79 -10.31 -4.89 -30.30
C GLY A 79 -11.65 -4.86 -31.04
N LEU A 80 -12.22 -3.67 -31.22
CA LEU A 80 -13.42 -3.45 -32.02
C LEU A 80 -13.15 -3.67 -33.51
N THR A 81 -12.03 -3.14 -34.02
CA THR A 81 -11.60 -3.33 -35.41
C THR A 81 -11.41 -4.81 -35.74
N GLY A 82 -10.68 -5.55 -34.91
CA GLY A 82 -10.50 -7.00 -35.09
C GLY A 82 -11.79 -7.82 -34.98
N ALA A 83 -12.75 -7.40 -34.14
CA ALA A 83 -14.05 -8.06 -34.04
C ALA A 83 -14.94 -7.79 -35.28
N VAL A 84 -14.88 -6.58 -35.84
CA VAL A 84 -15.59 -6.22 -37.07
C VAL A 84 -14.99 -6.99 -38.26
N ASP A 85 -13.67 -7.10 -38.35
CA ASP A 85 -12.98 -7.86 -39.39
C ASP A 85 -13.35 -9.35 -39.33
N ALA A 86 -13.41 -9.93 -38.13
CA ALA A 86 -13.82 -11.33 -37.93
C ALA A 86 -15.30 -11.61 -38.27
N LEU A 87 -16.15 -10.57 -38.23
CA LEU A 87 -17.58 -10.68 -38.51
C LEU A 87 -17.94 -10.28 -39.95
N THR A 88 -16.97 -9.81 -40.74
CA THR A 88 -17.19 -9.45 -42.15
C THR A 88 -16.89 -10.68 -43.02
N PRO A 89 -17.90 -11.37 -43.58
CA PRO A 89 -17.66 -12.55 -44.40
C PRO A 89 -16.92 -12.16 -45.69
N THR A 90 -15.65 -12.55 -45.80
CA THR A 90 -14.86 -12.41 -47.03
C THR A 90 -15.53 -13.21 -48.15
N THR A 91 -16.30 -12.52 -48.98
CA THR A 91 -16.89 -13.08 -50.20
C THR A 91 -15.87 -12.94 -51.31
N GLU A 92 -14.85 -13.80 -51.30
CA GLU A 92 -14.03 -14.05 -52.47
C GLU A 92 -14.12 -15.53 -52.84
N ALA A 93 -14.58 -15.75 -54.07
CA ALA A 93 -14.74 -17.04 -54.68
C ALA A 93 -13.37 -17.67 -54.96
N GLN A 94 -13.17 -18.91 -54.53
CA GLN A 94 -12.23 -19.81 -55.19
C GLN A 94 -12.72 -21.26 -55.14
N GLN A 95 -12.56 -21.90 -56.30
CA GLN A 95 -13.19 -23.13 -56.73
C GLN A 95 -12.58 -24.37 -56.06
N HIS A 96 -13.44 -25.36 -55.83
CA HIS A 96 -13.12 -26.78 -55.61
C HIS A 96 -12.41 -27.38 -56.86
N PRO A 97 -11.79 -28.58 -56.84
CA PRO A 97 -11.90 -29.65 -55.84
C PRO A 97 -10.58 -30.34 -55.46
N GLU A 98 -10.54 -31.03 -54.30
CA GLU A 98 -10.09 -32.43 -54.21
C GLU A 98 -10.25 -32.94 -52.77
N ALA A 99 -10.67 -34.20 -52.65
CA ALA A 99 -11.13 -34.83 -51.43
C ALA A 99 -10.01 -35.02 -50.39
N GLN A 100 -10.25 -34.56 -49.16
CA GLN A 100 -9.62 -35.09 -47.95
C GLN A 100 -10.56 -34.93 -46.75
N ALA A 101 -10.58 -35.99 -45.94
CA ALA A 101 -11.53 -36.31 -44.87
C ALA A 101 -11.75 -35.19 -43.82
N PRO A 102 -12.89 -35.18 -43.11
CA PRO A 102 -13.21 -34.14 -42.14
C PRO A 102 -12.27 -34.24 -40.93
N VAL A 103 -11.28 -33.34 -40.87
CA VAL A 103 -10.54 -33.06 -39.64
C VAL A 103 -11.44 -32.15 -38.79
N VAL A 104 -12.12 -32.76 -37.84
CA VAL A 104 -12.82 -32.06 -36.76
C VAL A 104 -11.78 -31.22 -36.02
N ALA A 105 -11.83 -29.90 -36.23
CA ALA A 105 -11.08 -28.93 -35.44
C ALA A 105 -11.63 -28.94 -34.01
N GLY A 106 -11.14 -29.89 -33.21
CA GLY A 106 -11.40 -29.95 -31.80
C GLY A 106 -10.59 -28.88 -31.05
N PRO A 107 -11.08 -28.38 -29.91
CA PRO A 107 -10.34 -27.43 -29.09
C PRO A 107 -8.97 -27.98 -28.69
N SER A 108 -7.92 -27.14 -28.70
CA SER A 108 -6.52 -27.49 -28.45
C SER A 108 -6.17 -27.89 -27.01
N TYR A 109 -7.18 -28.11 -26.16
CA TYR A 109 -6.99 -28.57 -24.79
C TYR A 109 -7.35 -30.05 -24.65
N ARG A 110 -6.35 -30.86 -24.27
CA ARG A 110 -6.54 -32.27 -23.92
C ARG A 110 -6.89 -32.37 -22.43
N LEU A 111 -8.11 -32.80 -22.12
CA LEU A 111 -8.51 -33.15 -20.77
C LEU A 111 -7.66 -34.35 -20.30
N ILE A 112 -6.66 -34.07 -19.44
CA ILE A 112 -5.69 -35.06 -18.95
C ILE A 112 -6.13 -35.74 -17.65
N HIS A 113 -7.15 -35.20 -16.97
CA HIS A 113 -7.68 -35.78 -15.74
C HIS A 113 -9.14 -35.39 -15.57
N ARG A 114 -10.00 -36.38 -15.28
CA ARG A 114 -11.41 -36.20 -14.95
C ARG A 114 -11.58 -36.81 -13.56
N SER A 115 -11.82 -35.98 -12.54
CA SER A 115 -12.22 -36.53 -11.24
C SER A 115 -13.62 -37.12 -11.39
N ASP A 116 -13.82 -38.37 -10.96
CA ASP A 116 -15.12 -39.06 -11.04
C ASP A 116 -16.23 -38.42 -10.18
N ASN A 117 -15.90 -37.38 -9.42
CA ASN A 117 -16.87 -36.51 -8.79
C ASN A 117 -17.37 -35.48 -9.81
N ALA A 118 -18.57 -35.70 -10.33
CA ALA A 118 -19.29 -34.67 -11.07
C ALA A 118 -19.40 -33.41 -10.19
N PRO A 119 -18.88 -32.24 -10.61
CA PRO A 119 -19.00 -31.03 -9.82
C PRO A 119 -20.48 -30.73 -9.62
N PRO A 120 -20.92 -30.33 -8.41
CA PRO A 120 -22.29 -29.93 -8.16
C PRO A 120 -22.74 -28.94 -9.23
N VAL A 121 -23.88 -29.21 -9.88
CA VAL A 121 -24.45 -28.38 -10.94
C VAL A 121 -25.12 -27.14 -10.31
N GLU A 122 -24.36 -26.38 -9.54
CA GLU A 122 -24.80 -25.13 -8.92
C GLU A 122 -24.34 -23.96 -9.79
N GLY A 123 -25.00 -23.82 -10.94
CA GLY A 123 -24.89 -22.63 -11.78
C GLY A 123 -23.52 -22.42 -12.47
N PRO A 124 -23.33 -21.23 -13.08
CA PRO A 124 -22.17 -20.94 -13.93
C PRO A 124 -20.87 -20.93 -13.12
N ALA A 125 -19.79 -21.47 -13.69
CA ALA A 125 -18.47 -21.67 -13.04
C ALA A 125 -17.93 -20.44 -12.30
N ARG A 126 -18.25 -19.23 -12.76
CA ARG A 126 -17.94 -17.95 -12.11
C ARG A 126 -18.50 -17.77 -10.69
N ARG A 127 -19.43 -18.63 -10.25
CA ARG A 127 -20.03 -18.63 -8.91
C ARG A 127 -19.48 -19.72 -7.99
N ARG A 128 -18.48 -20.49 -8.44
CA ARG A 128 -18.02 -21.72 -7.77
C ARG A 128 -16.77 -21.56 -6.92
N LEU A 129 -16.07 -20.42 -6.98
CA LEU A 129 -14.94 -20.18 -6.09
C LEU A 129 -15.46 -19.96 -4.68
N ALA A 130 -14.89 -20.70 -3.73
CA ALA A 130 -15.18 -20.48 -2.33
C ALA A 130 -14.81 -19.05 -1.94
N ARG A 131 -15.48 -18.49 -0.94
CA ARG A 131 -15.23 -17.12 -0.50
C ARG A 131 -13.76 -16.89 -0.11
N ASP A 132 -13.13 -17.89 0.49
CA ASP A 132 -11.73 -17.84 0.90
C ASP A 132 -10.79 -17.84 -0.32
N GLU A 133 -11.12 -18.60 -1.37
CA GLU A 133 -10.39 -18.59 -2.63
C GLU A 133 -10.49 -17.23 -3.33
N LEU A 134 -11.70 -16.65 -3.36
CA LEU A 134 -11.90 -15.29 -3.87
C LEU A 134 -11.10 -14.28 -3.05
N ALA A 135 -11.11 -14.42 -1.72
CA ALA A 135 -10.35 -13.52 -0.85
C ALA A 135 -8.85 -13.58 -1.15
N ASN A 136 -8.32 -14.78 -1.41
CA ASN A 136 -6.93 -15.00 -1.81
C ASN A 136 -6.63 -14.38 -3.19
N VAL A 137 -7.49 -14.62 -4.18
CA VAL A 137 -7.34 -14.03 -5.52
C VAL A 137 -7.30 -12.50 -5.45
N PHE A 138 -8.24 -11.90 -4.74
CA PHE A 138 -8.29 -10.45 -4.56
C PHE A 138 -7.20 -9.91 -3.62
N GLY A 139 -6.61 -10.75 -2.77
CA GLY A 139 -5.46 -10.41 -1.94
C GLY A 139 -4.17 -10.18 -2.72
N HIS A 140 -4.13 -10.55 -4.00
CA HIS A 140 -3.02 -10.23 -4.91
C HIS A 140 -3.17 -8.88 -5.62
N LEU A 141 -4.36 -8.27 -5.57
CA LEU A 141 -4.55 -6.92 -6.07
C LEU A 141 -3.78 -5.94 -5.19
N GLN A 142 -3.49 -4.76 -5.69
CA GLN A 142 -2.98 -3.67 -4.87
C GLN A 142 -4.13 -2.95 -4.15
N PRO A 143 -3.87 -2.21 -3.06
CA PRO A 143 -4.92 -1.52 -2.32
C PRO A 143 -5.86 -0.64 -3.16
N TRP A 144 -5.33 0.00 -4.19
CA TRP A 144 -6.08 0.87 -5.10
C TRP A 144 -6.82 0.13 -6.19
N GLU A 145 -6.42 -1.10 -6.52
CA GLU A 145 -7.19 -1.97 -7.40
C GLU A 145 -8.35 -2.61 -6.63
N LEU A 146 -8.12 -2.91 -5.35
CA LEU A 146 -9.13 -3.53 -4.50
C LEU A 146 -10.20 -2.52 -4.01
N THR A 147 -9.82 -1.29 -3.68
CA THR A 147 -10.74 -0.28 -3.11
C THR A 147 -11.94 0.03 -4.03
N PRO A 148 -11.77 0.28 -5.34
CA PRO A 148 -12.88 0.49 -6.28
C PRO A 148 -13.82 -0.72 -6.37
N LEU A 149 -13.29 -1.94 -6.16
CA LEU A 149 -14.07 -3.16 -6.18
C LEU A 149 -14.89 -3.38 -4.91
N TRP A 150 -14.67 -2.60 -3.84
CA TRP A 150 -15.35 -2.79 -2.56
C TRP A 150 -16.87 -2.91 -2.68
N ARG A 151 -17.53 -2.02 -3.45
CA ARG A 151 -19.00 -2.08 -3.63
C ARG A 151 -19.48 -3.36 -4.32
N ARG A 152 -18.64 -3.95 -5.19
CA ARG A 152 -18.96 -5.16 -5.96
C ARG A 152 -18.66 -6.43 -5.18
N LEU A 153 -17.57 -6.44 -4.41
CA LEU A 153 -17.14 -7.58 -3.58
C LEU A 153 -17.97 -7.71 -2.30
N GLY A 154 -18.48 -6.58 -1.79
CA GLY A 154 -19.07 -6.48 -0.48
C GLY A 154 -18.01 -6.37 0.62
N THR A 155 -18.39 -5.75 1.74
CA THR A 155 -17.52 -5.53 2.91
C THR A 155 -16.84 -6.81 3.44
N PRO A 156 -17.54 -7.96 3.55
CA PRO A 156 -16.94 -9.13 4.18
C PRO A 156 -15.80 -9.74 3.36
N LEU A 157 -15.93 -9.77 2.03
CA LEU A 157 -14.90 -10.28 1.13
C LEU A 157 -13.74 -9.29 1.01
N PHE A 158 -14.05 -8.00 0.86
CA PHE A 158 -13.04 -6.94 0.81
C PHE A 158 -12.12 -6.94 2.05
N HIS A 159 -12.69 -7.03 3.25
CA HIS A 159 -11.88 -7.12 4.48
C HIS A 159 -11.04 -8.39 4.56
N GLN A 160 -11.57 -9.52 4.07
CA GLN A 160 -10.85 -10.78 4.05
C GLN A 160 -9.67 -10.73 3.08
N SER A 161 -9.86 -10.13 1.90
CA SER A 161 -8.79 -9.90 0.93
C SER A 161 -7.71 -8.97 1.48
N ALA A 162 -8.10 -7.84 2.10
CA ALA A 162 -7.17 -6.92 2.73
C ALA A 162 -6.36 -7.58 3.87
N ALA A 163 -6.95 -8.53 4.59
CA ALA A 163 -6.26 -9.28 5.63
C ALA A 163 -5.20 -10.25 5.08
N ASN A 164 -5.26 -10.63 3.80
CA ASN A 164 -4.30 -11.56 3.20
C ASN A 164 -2.97 -10.91 2.80
N TYR A 165 -2.85 -9.59 2.87
CA TYR A 165 -1.60 -8.90 2.55
C TYR A 165 -0.56 -9.20 3.62
N THR A 166 0.58 -9.74 3.19
CA THR A 166 1.76 -9.98 4.03
C THR A 166 2.86 -8.97 3.76
N LYS A 167 2.92 -8.42 2.55
CA LYS A 167 3.87 -7.38 2.14
C LYS A 167 3.12 -6.29 1.40
N LEU A 168 3.42 -5.04 1.76
CA LEU A 168 2.93 -3.86 1.06
C LEU A 168 4.11 -3.03 0.58
N VAL A 169 4.10 -2.65 -0.69
CA VAL A 169 5.14 -1.81 -1.30
C VAL A 169 4.52 -0.49 -1.70
N ILE A 170 5.04 0.60 -1.13
CA ILE A 170 4.74 1.97 -1.52
C ILE A 170 5.82 2.34 -2.52
N ASP A 171 5.46 2.46 -3.80
CA ASP A 171 6.41 2.49 -4.91
C ASP A 171 6.22 3.74 -5.76
N CYS A 172 7.33 4.44 -6.03
CA CYS A 172 7.38 5.61 -6.90
C CYS A 172 7.90 5.30 -8.31
N GLU A 173 8.45 4.10 -8.57
CA GLU A 173 9.02 3.75 -9.87
C GLU A 173 7.95 3.61 -10.96
N ASP A 174 6.81 3.04 -10.61
CA ASP A 174 5.63 3.01 -11.47
C ASP A 174 4.82 4.30 -11.26
N ASP A 175 4.76 5.15 -12.27
CA ASP A 175 4.10 6.46 -12.21
C ASP A 175 2.58 6.36 -11.87
N THR A 176 1.91 5.26 -12.23
CA THR A 176 0.51 5.04 -11.87
C THR A 176 0.37 4.73 -10.38
N ALA A 177 1.20 3.83 -9.86
CA ALA A 177 1.26 3.51 -8.44
C ALA A 177 1.73 4.71 -7.61
N GLY A 178 2.74 5.44 -8.08
CA GLY A 178 3.28 6.62 -7.43
C GLY A 178 2.20 7.68 -7.22
N ARG A 179 1.53 8.12 -8.30
CA ARG A 179 0.44 9.10 -8.22
C ARG A 179 -0.72 8.64 -7.34
N MET A 180 -0.98 7.34 -7.30
CA MET A 180 -1.99 6.79 -6.42
C MET A 180 -1.60 6.89 -4.94
N TRP A 181 -0.34 6.61 -4.59
CA TRP A 181 0.13 6.70 -3.19
C TRP A 181 0.17 8.15 -2.71
N GLU A 182 0.52 9.06 -3.61
CA GLU A 182 0.54 10.51 -3.39
C GLU A 182 -0.86 11.08 -3.10
N THR A 183 -1.86 10.59 -3.83
CA THR A 183 -3.25 11.04 -3.72
C THR A 183 -4.06 10.28 -2.69
N MET A 184 -3.51 9.20 -2.11
CA MET A 184 -4.19 8.40 -1.10
C MET A 184 -4.43 9.24 0.17
N PRO A 185 -5.70 9.46 0.58
CA PRO A 185 -5.97 10.14 1.83
C PRO A 185 -5.44 9.36 3.04
N LEU A 186 -4.89 10.09 4.03
CA LEU A 186 -4.29 9.46 5.21
C LEU A 186 -5.28 8.60 6.02
N ASP A 187 -6.56 8.98 6.06
CA ASP A 187 -7.59 8.19 6.74
C ASP A 187 -7.88 6.87 6.00
N VAL A 188 -7.77 6.88 4.67
CA VAL A 188 -7.89 5.69 3.82
C VAL A 188 -6.69 4.78 4.05
N ALA A 189 -5.47 5.32 4.05
CA ALA A 189 -4.25 4.58 4.39
C ALA A 189 -4.33 3.94 5.79
N HIS A 190 -4.81 4.69 6.78
CA HIS A 190 -5.02 4.19 8.13
C HIS A 190 -6.05 3.06 8.19
N LYS A 191 -7.22 3.20 7.54
CA LYS A 191 -8.23 2.14 7.44
C LYS A 191 -7.70 0.90 6.72
N TRP A 192 -6.81 1.09 5.74
CA TRP A 192 -6.12 -0.01 5.08
C TRP A 192 -5.20 -0.76 6.04
N GLY A 193 -4.38 -0.04 6.80
CA GLY A 193 -3.57 -0.62 7.87
C GLY A 193 -4.41 -1.45 8.84
N GLN A 194 -5.54 -0.91 9.31
CA GLN A 194 -6.45 -1.61 10.23
C GLN A 194 -6.98 -2.94 9.69
N ARG A 195 -7.15 -3.06 8.37
CA ARG A 195 -7.66 -4.26 7.72
C ARG A 195 -6.55 -5.25 7.37
N ALA A 196 -5.33 -4.78 7.16
CA ALA A 196 -4.15 -5.57 6.82
C ALA A 196 -3.59 -6.30 8.06
N ALA A 197 -4.41 -7.18 8.64
CA ALA A 197 -4.13 -7.83 9.92
C ALA A 197 -2.98 -8.85 9.90
N ASN A 198 -2.55 -9.30 8.71
CA ASN A 198 -1.41 -10.21 8.54
C ASN A 198 -0.20 -9.53 7.87
N LEU A 199 -0.18 -8.20 7.83
CA LEU A 199 0.93 -7.45 7.24
C LEU A 199 2.21 -7.71 8.05
N ARG A 200 3.28 -8.10 7.35
CA ARG A 200 4.60 -8.42 7.91
C ARG A 200 5.69 -7.46 7.45
N GLU A 201 5.58 -6.92 6.24
CA GLU A 201 6.55 -5.98 5.70
C GLU A 201 5.86 -4.79 5.05
N ILE A 202 6.33 -3.58 5.36
CA ILE A 202 6.07 -2.39 4.55
C ILE A 202 7.40 -1.96 3.95
N LYS A 203 7.47 -1.92 2.62
CA LYS A 203 8.60 -1.41 1.87
C LYS A 203 8.24 -0.06 1.27
N HIS A 204 8.98 0.98 1.63
CA HIS A 204 8.82 2.33 1.12
C HIS A 204 9.93 2.63 0.10
N ARG A 205 9.60 2.54 -1.19
CA ARG A 205 10.48 2.92 -2.30
C ARG A 205 10.15 4.36 -2.65
N TYR A 206 11.08 5.28 -2.38
CA TYR A 206 10.87 6.71 -2.51
C TYR A 206 11.85 7.31 -3.52
N PRO A 207 11.48 8.43 -4.16
CA PRO A 207 12.36 9.08 -5.12
C PRO A 207 13.63 9.59 -4.43
N HIS A 208 14.79 9.43 -5.06
CA HIS A 208 16.04 9.95 -4.55
C HIS A 208 15.94 11.47 -4.29
N TRP A 209 16.47 11.95 -3.16
CA TRP A 209 16.34 13.34 -2.67
C TRP A 209 14.94 13.77 -2.22
N ARG A 210 13.96 12.86 -2.20
CA ARG A 210 12.60 13.09 -1.71
C ARG A 210 12.25 12.04 -0.65
N GLU A 211 13.08 11.94 0.38
CA GLU A 211 12.99 10.98 1.50
C GLU A 211 11.64 11.02 2.23
N GLY A 212 10.96 12.16 2.16
CA GLY A 212 9.65 12.38 2.79
C GLY A 212 8.44 12.17 1.91
N TRP A 213 8.65 11.78 0.65
CA TRP A 213 7.56 11.35 -0.24
C TRP A 213 6.72 10.27 0.46
N CYS A 214 5.40 10.40 0.42
CA CYS A 214 4.45 9.48 1.07
C CYS A 214 4.75 9.11 2.54
N ARG A 215 5.46 9.99 3.28
CA ARG A 215 5.79 9.75 4.70
C ARG A 215 4.55 9.56 5.56
N GLY A 216 3.54 10.40 5.37
CA GLY A 216 2.26 10.31 6.06
C GLY A 216 1.55 9.00 5.78
N THR A 217 1.56 8.56 4.51
CA THR A 217 0.89 7.33 4.07
C THR A 217 1.44 6.10 4.78
N TRP A 218 2.77 5.88 4.78
CA TRP A 218 3.33 4.70 5.43
C TRP A 218 3.17 4.75 6.96
N VAL A 219 3.25 5.94 7.57
CA VAL A 219 2.99 6.12 9.01
C VAL A 219 1.53 5.76 9.34
N ALA A 220 0.58 6.25 8.55
CA ALA A 220 -0.84 5.94 8.71
C ALA A 220 -1.12 4.43 8.60
N LEU A 221 -0.46 3.74 7.65
CA LEU A 221 -0.55 2.28 7.50
C LEU A 221 -0.03 1.53 8.72
N VAL A 222 1.13 1.92 9.26
CA VAL A 222 1.72 1.31 10.46
C VAL A 222 0.81 1.47 11.68
N GLU A 223 0.30 2.67 11.92
CA GLU A 223 -0.57 2.94 13.07
C GLU A 223 -1.93 2.27 12.94
N GLY A 224 -2.50 2.33 11.73
CA GLY A 224 -3.72 1.61 11.41
C GLY A 224 -3.56 0.12 11.68
N HIS A 225 -2.44 -0.47 11.24
CA HIS A 225 -2.13 -1.88 11.48
C HIS A 225 -2.10 -2.22 12.98
N ALA A 226 -1.34 -1.47 13.77
CA ALA A 226 -1.26 -1.69 15.21
C ALA A 226 -2.64 -1.60 15.89
N ILE A 227 -3.44 -0.59 15.55
CA ILE A 227 -4.80 -0.43 16.09
C ILE A 227 -5.71 -1.57 15.66
N GLY A 228 -5.65 -1.99 14.40
CA GLY A 228 -6.40 -3.14 13.88
C GLY A 228 -6.08 -4.42 14.63
N ARG A 229 -4.78 -4.67 14.90
CA ARG A 229 -4.32 -5.81 15.70
C ARG A 229 -4.81 -5.76 17.13
N ALA A 230 -4.71 -4.60 17.79
CA ALA A 230 -5.20 -4.41 19.15
C ALA A 230 -6.71 -4.71 19.25
N ALA A 231 -7.51 -4.23 18.29
CA ALA A 231 -8.94 -4.51 18.24
C ALA A 231 -9.26 -6.01 18.04
N ILE A 232 -8.48 -6.72 17.21
CA ILE A 232 -8.63 -8.17 17.03
C ILE A 232 -8.26 -8.93 18.32
N ALA A 233 -7.17 -8.54 18.98
CA ALA A 233 -6.74 -9.14 20.24
C ALA A 233 -7.80 -8.93 21.34
N GLU A 234 -8.33 -7.72 21.47
CA GLU A 234 -9.39 -7.39 22.42
C GLU A 234 -10.65 -8.21 22.18
N LYS A 235 -11.11 -8.29 20.92
CA LYS A 235 -12.27 -9.10 20.55
C LYS A 235 -12.07 -10.58 20.87
N LYS A 236 -10.85 -11.11 20.72
CA LYS A 236 -10.51 -12.49 21.09
C LYS A 236 -10.53 -12.67 22.61
N ARG A 237 -10.02 -11.70 23.38
CA ARG A 237 -10.06 -11.71 24.85
C ARG A 237 -11.49 -11.73 25.38
N GLN A 238 -12.34 -10.81 24.91
CA GLN A 238 -13.74 -10.73 25.31
C GLN A 238 -14.53 -12.02 25.01
N LYS A 239 -14.24 -12.69 23.88
CA LYS A 239 -14.87 -13.98 23.55
C LYS A 239 -14.47 -15.11 24.51
N ARG A 240 -13.25 -15.07 25.07
CA ARG A 240 -12.80 -16.06 26.06
C ARG A 240 -13.49 -15.80 27.40
N GLU A 241 -13.51 -14.55 27.84
CA GLU A 241 -14.13 -14.14 29.11
C GLU A 241 -15.67 -14.31 29.10
N GLY A 242 -16.34 -14.02 27.97
CA GLY A 242 -17.78 -14.21 27.82
C GLY A 242 -18.22 -15.68 27.59
N GLY A 243 -17.28 -16.59 27.36
CA GLY A 243 -17.54 -18.02 27.11
C GLY A 243 -17.64 -18.88 28.38
N GLU A 244 -17.27 -18.33 29.54
CA GLU A 244 -17.26 -19.06 30.83
C GLU A 244 -18.66 -19.29 31.44
N GLY A 245 -19.74 -18.87 30.77
CA GLY A 245 -21.11 -19.02 31.25
C GLY A 245 -21.85 -20.32 30.88
N ALA A 246 -21.30 -21.22 30.05
CA ALA A 246 -22.08 -22.37 29.54
C ALA A 246 -21.37 -23.74 29.46
N ALA A 247 -20.10 -23.87 29.86
CA ALA A 247 -19.43 -25.18 29.82
C ALA A 247 -18.34 -25.36 30.89
N ALA A 248 -18.55 -24.82 32.10
CA ALA A 248 -17.71 -25.13 33.25
C ALA A 248 -18.11 -26.47 33.90
N SER A 249 -18.14 -27.55 33.13
CA SER A 249 -18.09 -28.93 33.63
C SER A 249 -17.93 -29.89 32.46
N ALA A 250 -16.76 -30.56 32.41
CA ALA A 250 -16.36 -31.65 31.52
C ALA A 250 -15.48 -31.26 30.31
N ALA A 251 -14.19 -31.01 30.57
CA ALA A 251 -13.07 -31.67 29.87
C ALA A 251 -11.73 -31.11 30.37
N ALA A 252 -11.39 -31.47 31.61
CA ALA A 252 -9.99 -31.55 32.02
C ALA A 252 -9.48 -32.94 31.65
N VAL A 253 -9.14 -33.19 30.38
CA VAL A 253 -8.22 -34.29 29.97
C VAL A 253 -7.64 -33.93 28.59
N GLY A 254 -6.33 -33.63 28.59
CA GLY A 254 -5.38 -34.01 27.54
C GLY A 254 -5.53 -33.39 26.16
N GLN A 255 -4.82 -32.29 25.90
CA GLN A 255 -4.07 -32.14 24.66
C GLN A 255 -2.93 -31.12 24.88
N ASP A 256 -1.78 -31.64 25.31
CA ASP A 256 -0.48 -31.03 25.05
C ASP A 256 -0.22 -31.11 23.55
N ASP A 257 -0.71 -30.14 22.79
CA ASP A 257 -0.18 -29.80 21.46
C ASP A 257 0.27 -28.33 21.50
N ASP A 258 1.50 -28.22 21.96
CA ASP A 258 2.40 -27.07 22.07
C ASP A 258 2.81 -26.52 20.68
N ASP A 259 1.88 -25.94 19.89
CA ASP A 259 2.29 -25.14 18.70
C ASP A 259 1.20 -24.19 18.12
N GLY A 260 0.53 -23.37 18.93
CA GLY A 260 -0.52 -22.47 18.36
C GLY A 260 -0.78 -21.15 19.07
N SER A 261 -0.17 -20.94 20.24
CA SER A 261 -0.38 -19.75 21.06
C SER A 261 0.57 -18.62 20.70
N ARG A 262 0.72 -18.29 19.41
CA ARG A 262 1.10 -16.90 19.07
C ARG A 262 -0.04 -16.03 19.57
N SER A 263 0.16 -15.41 20.72
CA SER A 263 -0.86 -14.56 21.31
C SER A 263 -1.23 -13.51 20.27
N ALA A 264 -2.52 -13.24 20.07
CA ALA A 264 -2.95 -12.26 19.06
C ALA A 264 -2.31 -10.87 19.27
N ASP A 265 -1.74 -10.67 20.45
CA ASP A 265 -1.00 -9.51 20.95
C ASP A 265 0.43 -9.38 20.40
N GLU A 266 1.01 -10.42 19.80
CA GLU A 266 2.38 -10.37 19.26
C GLU A 266 2.54 -9.43 18.06
N GLY A 267 1.45 -8.92 17.47
CA GLY A 267 1.49 -8.16 16.23
C GLY A 267 1.94 -9.03 15.05
N THR A 268 1.96 -8.50 13.83
CA THR A 268 2.50 -9.23 12.67
C THR A 268 3.51 -8.43 11.87
N LEU A 269 3.52 -7.10 11.97
CA LEU A 269 4.46 -6.25 11.25
C LEU A 269 5.89 -6.45 11.79
N GLU A 270 6.75 -7.07 11.00
CA GLU A 270 8.11 -7.48 11.34
C GLU A 270 9.18 -6.53 10.78
N VAL A 271 8.94 -5.96 9.59
CA VAL A 271 9.93 -5.20 8.83
C VAL A 271 9.35 -3.89 8.29
N LEU A 272 10.08 -2.80 8.51
CA LEU A 272 9.96 -1.55 7.76
C LEU A 272 11.23 -1.35 6.95
N SER A 273 11.13 -1.35 5.62
CA SER A 273 12.28 -1.17 4.73
C SER A 273 12.10 0.06 3.86
N PHE A 274 13.20 0.75 3.60
CA PHE A 274 13.23 2.01 2.86
C PHE A 274 14.22 1.89 1.71
N GLU A 275 13.87 2.35 0.52
CA GLU A 275 14.71 2.26 -0.67
C GLU A 275 14.62 3.56 -1.47
N ALA A 276 15.75 4.22 -1.68
CA ALA A 276 15.80 5.34 -2.63
C ALA A 276 15.82 4.78 -4.06
N VAL A 277 14.97 5.32 -4.92
CA VAL A 277 14.87 4.98 -6.34
C VAL A 277 15.29 6.19 -7.16
N GLU A 278 16.20 5.97 -8.10
CA GLU A 278 16.51 6.96 -9.13
C GLU A 278 15.38 6.94 -10.16
N LEU A 279 14.59 8.02 -10.19
CA LEU A 279 13.56 8.20 -11.20
C LEU A 279 14.16 8.84 -12.46
N ASP A 280 13.48 8.64 -13.59
CA ASP A 280 13.77 9.39 -14.80
C ASP A 280 13.52 10.89 -14.57
N ASP A 281 14.39 11.75 -15.11
CA ASP A 281 14.30 13.21 -14.98
C ASP A 281 12.98 13.79 -15.51
N SER A 282 12.23 13.03 -16.31
CA SER A 282 10.89 13.41 -16.79
C SER A 282 9.77 13.31 -15.74
N ILE A 283 10.00 12.64 -14.61
CA ILE A 283 9.00 12.50 -13.54
C ILE A 283 9.15 13.64 -12.54
N GLU A 284 8.27 14.64 -12.64
CA GLU A 284 8.25 15.78 -11.73
C GLU A 284 7.46 15.46 -10.45
N ILE A 285 8.14 15.46 -9.31
CA ILE A 285 7.51 15.32 -7.98
C ILE A 285 7.26 16.70 -7.39
N PRO A 286 6.02 17.05 -7.04
CA PRO A 286 5.68 18.33 -6.42
C PRO A 286 6.49 18.63 -5.15
N ASP A 287 6.74 19.91 -4.88
CA ASP A 287 7.33 20.40 -3.64
C ASP A 287 6.32 21.29 -2.88
N PRO A 288 5.84 20.91 -1.68
CA PRO A 288 6.26 19.73 -0.91
C PRO A 288 5.77 18.41 -1.53
N PRO A 289 6.49 17.29 -1.28
CA PRO A 289 6.05 15.98 -1.72
C PRO A 289 4.63 15.66 -1.21
N PRO A 290 3.78 15.05 -2.04
CA PRO A 290 2.42 14.70 -1.64
C PRO A 290 2.44 13.73 -0.45
N SER A 291 1.45 13.86 0.45
CA SER A 291 1.32 13.02 1.64
C SER A 291 2.60 12.99 2.51
N SER A 292 3.39 14.06 2.51
CA SER A 292 4.57 14.21 3.39
C SER A 292 4.18 14.53 4.84
N ASP A 293 3.02 15.14 5.04
CA ASP A 293 2.48 15.45 6.36
C ASP A 293 2.14 14.18 7.14
N LEU A 294 2.55 14.15 8.41
CA LEU A 294 2.21 13.06 9.30
C LEU A 294 0.71 13.10 9.64
N PRO A 295 0.05 11.94 9.79
CA PRO A 295 -1.30 11.93 10.37
C PRO A 295 -1.28 12.54 11.78
N PRO A 296 -2.43 12.99 12.30
CA PRO A 296 -2.54 13.44 13.69
C PRO A 296 -1.89 12.44 14.65
N ALA A 297 -1.21 12.93 15.69
CA ALA A 297 -0.59 12.04 16.66
C ALA A 297 -1.65 11.15 17.31
N PRO A 298 -1.39 9.84 17.47
CA PRO A 298 -2.36 8.94 18.06
C PRO A 298 -2.61 9.31 19.53
N THR A 299 -3.87 9.23 19.96
CA THR A 299 -4.28 9.53 21.35
C THR A 299 -3.88 8.42 22.33
N ALA A 300 -3.64 7.21 21.81
CA ALA A 300 -3.24 6.05 22.59
C ALA A 300 -1.87 5.52 22.10
N PRO A 301 -1.09 4.86 22.96
CA PRO A 301 0.18 4.25 22.56
C PRO A 301 0.02 3.25 21.42
N ILE A 302 0.98 3.24 20.51
CA ILE A 302 0.99 2.34 19.34
C ILE A 302 1.95 1.19 19.62
N HIS A 303 1.40 -0.02 19.80
CA HIS A 303 2.20 -1.20 20.10
C HIS A 303 2.58 -1.96 18.82
N LEU A 304 3.89 -2.12 18.61
CA LEU A 304 4.47 -2.87 17.49
C LEU A 304 5.45 -3.95 18.01
N PRO A 305 4.94 -4.97 18.74
CA PRO A 305 5.79 -5.98 19.37
C PRO A 305 6.47 -6.95 18.40
N ALA A 306 5.95 -7.13 17.18
CA ALA A 306 6.59 -7.92 16.13
C ALA A 306 7.68 -7.19 15.35
N LEU A 307 7.75 -5.85 15.44
CA LEU A 307 8.66 -5.08 14.60
C LEU A 307 10.10 -5.33 15.06
N THR A 308 10.88 -6.01 14.23
CA THR A 308 12.27 -6.39 14.55
C THR A 308 13.29 -5.60 13.75
N THR A 309 12.91 -5.17 12.54
CA THR A 309 13.84 -4.58 11.58
C THR A 309 13.30 -3.26 11.04
N VAL A 310 14.10 -2.22 11.14
CA VAL A 310 13.90 -0.93 10.46
C VAL A 310 15.12 -0.71 9.58
N ASP A 311 14.96 -0.97 8.29
CA ASP A 311 16.06 -1.03 7.35
C ASP A 311 16.10 0.19 6.43
N ASN A 312 17.25 0.83 6.39
CA ASN A 312 17.68 1.84 5.45
C ASN A 312 16.86 3.14 5.55
N ILE A 313 16.37 3.46 6.75
CA ILE A 313 15.56 4.65 6.99
C ILE A 313 16.37 5.92 6.69
N ALA A 314 15.79 6.76 5.84
CA ALA A 314 16.38 8.02 5.43
C ALA A 314 16.53 8.99 6.61
N ASN A 315 17.69 9.65 6.64
CA ASN A 315 18.10 10.58 7.68
C ASN A 315 18.88 11.72 7.00
N ASP A 316 18.15 12.54 6.25
CA ASP A 316 18.64 13.76 5.66
C ASP A 316 18.24 14.98 6.49
N CYS A 317 19.15 15.37 7.38
CA CYS A 317 19.01 16.55 8.22
C CYS A 317 18.69 17.87 7.48
N MET A 318 18.86 17.92 6.16
CA MET A 318 18.55 19.11 5.36
C MET A 318 17.08 19.17 4.93
N SER A 319 16.35 18.06 4.97
CA SER A 319 14.95 17.98 4.58
C SER A 319 14.02 18.04 5.79
N ALA A 320 13.08 18.98 5.80
CA ALA A 320 12.00 19.02 6.79
C ALA A 320 11.12 17.75 6.75
N ASN A 321 11.22 16.98 5.66
CA ASN A 321 10.40 15.80 5.42
C ASN A 321 11.12 14.48 5.73
N ASP A 322 12.16 14.50 6.55
CA ASP A 322 12.83 13.29 7.01
C ASP A 322 11.87 12.19 7.52
N CYS A 323 12.19 10.93 7.18
CA CYS A 323 11.50 9.75 7.71
C CYS A 323 11.91 9.44 9.16
N MET A 324 13.17 9.71 9.55
CA MET A 324 13.68 9.37 10.88
C MET A 324 12.88 10.01 12.03
N PRO A 325 12.47 11.30 11.97
CA PRO A 325 11.62 11.92 12.98
C PRO A 325 10.16 11.46 12.96
N ALA A 326 9.72 10.61 12.03
CA ALA A 326 8.32 10.22 11.91
C ALA A 326 7.73 9.67 13.21
N ARG A 327 8.53 8.99 14.05
CA ARG A 327 8.09 8.46 15.36
C ARG A 327 8.01 9.51 16.48
N VAL A 328 8.65 10.67 16.32
CA VAL A 328 8.80 11.67 17.38
C VAL A 328 7.42 12.19 17.83
N GLY A 329 7.11 12.01 19.12
CA GLY A 329 5.84 12.46 19.71
C GLY A 329 4.65 11.54 19.45
N ARG A 330 4.84 10.37 18.83
CA ARG A 330 3.75 9.44 18.46
C ARG A 330 3.55 8.26 19.41
N GLN A 331 4.36 8.14 20.46
CA GLN A 331 4.24 7.08 21.48
C GLN A 331 4.23 5.65 20.90
N TRP A 332 5.02 5.41 19.85
CA TRP A 332 5.20 4.05 19.34
C TRP A 332 6.08 3.25 20.31
N HIS A 333 5.69 2.01 20.59
CA HIS A 333 6.42 1.05 21.41
C HIS A 333 6.88 -0.12 20.53
N THR A 334 8.20 -0.26 20.38
CA THR A 334 8.82 -1.24 19.47
C THR A 334 9.84 -2.11 20.22
N PRO A 335 9.41 -2.92 21.21
CA PRO A 335 10.33 -3.59 22.13
C PRO A 335 11.24 -4.64 21.47
N ALA A 336 10.85 -5.15 20.30
CA ALA A 336 11.55 -6.21 19.58
C ALA A 336 12.50 -5.70 18.47
N VAL A 337 12.60 -4.39 18.24
CA VAL A 337 13.52 -3.85 17.23
C VAL A 337 14.95 -4.20 17.64
N LYS A 338 15.60 -4.99 16.79
CA LYS A 338 16.96 -5.51 16.93
C LYS A 338 17.90 -4.95 15.88
N SER A 339 17.37 -4.61 14.70
CA SER A 339 18.12 -4.05 13.59
C SER A 339 17.56 -2.68 13.22
N LEU A 340 18.43 -1.67 13.26
CA LEU A 340 18.16 -0.33 12.76
C LEU A 340 19.30 0.08 11.83
N THR A 341 19.01 0.27 10.55
CA THR A 341 19.98 0.76 9.58
C THR A 341 19.51 2.08 8.99
N THR A 342 20.42 3.06 8.84
CA THR A 342 20.08 4.42 8.41
C THR A 342 21.10 4.98 7.44
N GLN A 343 20.61 5.70 6.42
CA GLN A 343 21.44 6.47 5.49
C GLN A 343 21.74 7.84 6.12
N LEU A 344 22.96 8.06 6.63
CA LEU A 344 23.37 9.34 7.20
C LEU A 344 23.97 10.24 6.12
N LEU A 345 23.27 11.33 5.80
CA LEU A 345 23.83 12.37 4.94
C LEU A 345 24.56 13.47 5.73
N ARG A 346 24.21 13.77 6.99
CA ARG A 346 24.97 14.63 7.95
C ARG A 346 24.26 14.68 9.34
N PHE A 347 24.98 15.00 10.42
CA PHE A 347 24.44 15.14 11.79
C PHE A 347 23.52 16.39 11.97
N PRO A 348 22.52 16.44 12.90
CA PRO A 348 22.07 15.41 13.84
C PRO A 348 20.51 15.20 13.85
N ALA A 349 19.99 14.13 13.25
CA ALA A 349 18.66 13.61 13.61
C ALA A 349 18.67 12.82 14.93
N GLN A 350 19.33 13.36 15.96
CA GLN A 350 19.45 12.71 17.27
C GLN A 350 18.08 12.38 17.86
N LYS A 351 17.08 13.25 17.66
CA LYS A 351 15.74 13.05 18.24
C LYS A 351 15.01 11.87 17.61
N GLY A 352 15.08 11.74 16.29
CA GLY A 352 14.46 10.63 15.56
C GLY A 352 15.16 9.29 15.85
N GLY A 353 16.49 9.25 15.79
CA GLY A 353 17.23 8.03 16.15
C GLY A 353 16.96 7.58 17.60
N ARG A 354 16.90 8.54 18.55
CA ARG A 354 16.57 8.23 19.95
C ARG A 354 15.15 7.68 20.11
N SER A 355 14.16 8.25 19.41
CA SER A 355 12.79 7.75 19.51
C SER A 355 12.67 6.30 19.01
N TRP A 356 13.41 5.93 17.96
CA TRP A 356 13.46 4.53 17.50
C TRP A 356 14.03 3.56 18.53
N LEU A 357 14.97 4.02 19.37
CA LEU A 357 15.70 3.20 20.33
C LEU A 357 15.14 3.23 21.76
N GLU A 358 14.18 4.11 22.05
CA GLU A 358 13.74 4.43 23.42
C GLU A 358 13.24 3.21 24.22
N ASP A 359 12.50 2.34 23.53
CA ASP A 359 11.84 1.15 24.10
C ASP A 359 12.48 -0.18 23.67
N CYS A 360 13.56 -0.14 22.88
CA CYS A 360 14.21 -1.35 22.41
C CYS A 360 14.85 -2.09 23.59
N LYS A 361 14.57 -3.40 23.71
CA LYS A 361 15.20 -4.23 24.77
C LYS A 361 16.68 -4.46 24.50
N ALA A 362 17.04 -4.70 23.25
CA ALA A 362 18.42 -4.90 22.79
C ALA A 362 18.51 -4.55 21.29
N ILE A 363 19.60 -3.87 20.91
CA ILE A 363 19.95 -3.65 19.51
C ILE A 363 21.13 -4.54 19.18
N GLU A 364 20.95 -5.42 18.20
CA GLU A 364 21.97 -6.33 17.70
C GLU A 364 22.73 -5.68 16.54
N VAL A 365 22.03 -4.92 15.70
CA VAL A 365 22.57 -4.29 14.51
C VAL A 365 22.18 -2.81 14.47
N LEU A 366 23.18 -1.94 14.53
CA LEU A 366 23.03 -0.52 14.29
C LEU A 366 23.98 -0.12 13.16
N HIS A 367 23.45 -0.02 11.94
CA HIS A 367 24.24 0.42 10.79
C HIS A 367 23.95 1.87 10.46
N ILE A 368 25.00 2.68 10.44
CA ILE A 368 24.91 4.09 10.18
C ILE A 368 25.80 4.38 8.97
N TYR A 369 25.19 4.58 7.80
CA TYR A 369 25.93 4.84 6.56
C TYR A 369 26.32 6.32 6.49
N SER A 370 27.52 6.69 6.92
CA SER A 370 28.06 8.00 6.55
C SER A 370 28.47 7.97 5.07
N GLY A 371 27.96 8.90 4.25
CA GLY A 371 28.16 9.00 2.79
C GLY A 371 29.60 9.13 2.25
N GLY A 372 30.59 8.46 2.83
CA GLY A 372 31.97 8.40 2.35
C GLY A 372 32.54 7.01 2.50
N ARG A 373 32.65 6.28 1.38
CA ARG A 373 33.28 4.94 1.20
C ARG A 373 32.86 3.86 2.20
N ARG A 374 32.24 2.78 1.71
CA ARG A 374 31.88 1.56 2.48
C ARG A 374 33.03 1.14 3.42
N ARG A 375 32.96 1.50 4.69
CA ARG A 375 33.70 0.82 5.77
C ARG A 375 32.75 -0.18 6.38
N HIS A 376 32.90 -1.46 6.03
CA HIS A 376 32.19 -2.56 6.70
C HIS A 376 32.80 -2.74 8.09
N GLY A 377 32.38 -1.93 9.05
CA GLY A 377 32.61 -2.17 10.46
C GLY A 377 31.53 -3.10 10.98
N ARG A 378 31.85 -4.37 11.26
CA ARG A 378 31.05 -5.16 12.19
C ARG A 378 31.26 -4.56 13.58
N PHE A 379 30.26 -3.85 14.10
CA PHE A 379 30.25 -3.34 15.49
C PHE A 379 30.00 -4.46 16.53
N ALA A 380 30.45 -5.68 16.25
CA ALA A 380 30.15 -6.87 17.05
C ALA A 380 31.23 -7.25 18.08
N GLU A 381 32.37 -6.54 18.17
CA GLU A 381 33.53 -7.06 18.91
C GLU A 381 34.08 -6.16 20.04
N TRP A 382 33.42 -5.05 20.39
CA TRP A 382 33.95 -4.12 21.43
C TRP A 382 33.02 -3.76 22.58
N ALA A 383 31.86 -4.41 22.74
CA ALA A 383 30.99 -4.15 23.89
C ALA A 383 30.56 -5.45 24.58
N PRO A 384 30.88 -5.64 25.88
CA PRO A 384 30.26 -6.71 26.67
C PRO A 384 28.75 -6.49 26.76
N PRO A 385 27.94 -7.51 27.12
CA PRO A 385 26.49 -7.38 27.24
C PRO A 385 26.16 -6.37 28.35
N LEU A 386 25.90 -5.13 27.96
CA LEU A 386 25.46 -4.09 28.88
C LEU A 386 23.93 -4.17 28.99
N THR A 387 23.40 -4.15 30.21
CA THR A 387 21.97 -4.05 30.46
C THR A 387 21.52 -2.58 30.35
N GLY A 388 20.24 -2.36 30.08
CA GLY A 388 19.66 -1.15 29.46
C GLY A 388 19.96 0.24 30.06
N SER A 389 20.52 0.34 31.27
CA SER A 389 20.97 1.63 31.84
C SER A 389 22.42 1.99 31.48
N ARG A 390 23.27 1.00 31.15
CA ARG A 390 24.66 1.20 30.72
C ARG A 390 24.77 1.43 29.20
N TRP A 391 23.91 0.83 28.38
CA TRP A 391 23.82 1.14 26.94
C TRP A 391 23.40 2.58 26.68
N ARG A 392 22.40 3.09 27.41
CA ARG A 392 22.00 4.52 27.35
C ARG A 392 23.19 5.44 27.64
N ARG A 393 24.10 5.03 28.54
CA ARG A 393 25.33 5.77 28.87
C ARG A 393 26.43 5.59 27.83
N PHE A 394 26.61 4.41 27.25
CA PHE A 394 27.64 4.15 26.23
C PHE A 394 27.29 4.80 24.89
N ALA A 395 26.07 4.60 24.39
CA ALA A 395 25.57 5.28 23.20
C ALA A 395 25.60 6.81 23.37
N TYR A 396 25.37 7.31 24.60
CA TYR A 396 25.51 8.74 24.92
C TYR A 396 26.97 9.19 25.04
N CYS A 397 27.89 8.44 25.67
CA CYS A 397 29.32 8.78 25.75
C CYS A 397 29.95 8.73 24.33
N GLU A 398 29.62 7.74 23.49
CA GLU A 398 30.08 7.70 22.09
C GLU A 398 29.45 8.81 21.25
N ALA A 399 28.12 8.96 21.26
CA ALA A 399 27.49 10.06 20.52
C ALA A 399 28.09 11.41 20.94
N SER A 400 28.24 11.68 22.25
CA SER A 400 28.83 12.94 22.75
C SER A 400 30.29 13.12 22.31
N ARG A 401 31.06 12.02 22.26
CA ARG A 401 32.45 12.02 21.77
C ARG A 401 32.52 12.31 20.26
N TRP A 402 31.52 11.90 19.48
CA TRP A 402 31.38 12.24 18.06
C TRP A 402 30.79 13.65 17.82
N ILE A 403 30.10 14.25 18.80
CA ILE A 403 29.41 15.55 18.71
C ILE A 403 30.28 16.74 19.20
N GLY A 404 31.44 16.49 19.82
CA GLY A 404 32.29 17.58 20.34
C GLY A 404 31.68 18.34 21.53
N ALA A 405 30.65 17.80 22.17
CA ALA A 405 30.05 18.36 23.38
C ALA A 405 30.81 17.88 24.63
N ALA A 406 31.21 18.81 25.49
CA ALA A 406 31.84 18.47 26.77
C ALA A 406 30.84 17.67 27.65
N PRO A 407 31.23 16.52 28.20
CA PRO A 407 30.33 15.73 29.04
C PRO A 407 29.99 16.49 30.32
N SER A 408 28.71 16.47 30.70
CA SER A 408 28.22 17.01 31.97
C SER A 408 28.96 16.36 33.16
N PRO A 409 29.41 17.13 34.17
CA PRO A 409 30.26 16.66 35.27
C PRO A 409 29.62 15.60 36.17
N SER A 410 28.33 15.30 36.02
CA SER A 410 27.62 14.27 36.80
C SER A 410 27.74 12.85 36.23
N THR A 411 28.49 12.62 35.15
CA THR A 411 28.56 11.31 34.47
C THR A 411 29.99 10.78 34.45
N SER A 412 30.35 9.93 35.42
CA SER A 412 31.61 9.19 35.36
C SER A 412 31.52 8.09 34.30
N CYS A 413 32.11 8.29 33.10
CA CYS A 413 32.33 7.17 32.18
C CYS A 413 33.41 6.27 32.84
N VAL A 414 33.09 5.00 33.12
CA VAL A 414 34.05 4.00 33.59
C VAL A 414 34.92 3.61 32.38
N ARG A 415 36.24 3.63 32.54
CA ARG A 415 37.21 3.29 31.49
C ARG A 415 37.14 1.82 31.08
#